data_AF-A0A5M9GKN8-F1
#
_entry.id   AF-A0A5M9GKN8-F1
#
_cell.length_a   1.000
_cell.length_b   1.000
_cell.length_c   1.000
_cell.angle_alpha   90.00
_cell.angle_beta   90.00
_cell.angle_gamma   90.00
#
_symmetry.space_group_name_H-M   'P 1'
#
loop_
_entity.id
_entity.type
_entity.pdbx_description
1 polymer ?
#
loop_
_entity_poly.entity_id
_entity_poly.type
_entity_poly.pdbx_seq_one_letter_code
_entity_poly.pdbx_strand_id
1 'polypeptide(L)'
;MCEKIMSLVRFSYSDQPYVDLANKIRHIYDIHLMLENKEVATFFASSEFDEMLVKVGSDDVLSFKNNNEWLKIHPKEAMIFIDPESTWDAIKTPYRTTFRDLVTGELPSEESLIITLEKVASRLGATDWALSK
;
A
#
# COMPACT_ATOMS: atom_id res chain seq x y z
N MET A 1 0.19 -5.70 7.52
CA MET A 1 0.73 -5.32 6.19
C MET A 1 -0.40 -5.14 5.18
N CYS A 2 -1.22 -6.17 4.92
CA CYS A 2 -2.32 -6.11 3.95
C CYS A 2 -3.27 -4.92 4.15
N GLU A 3 -3.66 -4.58 5.39
CA GLU A 3 -4.46 -3.37 5.69
C GLU A 3 -3.79 -2.06 5.24
N LYS A 4 -2.46 -1.96 5.37
CA LYS A 4 -1.71 -0.77 4.92
C LYS A 4 -1.69 -0.69 3.40
N ILE A 5 -1.50 -1.83 2.73
CA ILE A 5 -1.59 -1.92 1.27
C ILE A 5 -2.99 -1.53 0.81
N MET A 6 -4.05 -2.11 1.40
CA MET A 6 -5.44 -1.80 1.04
C MET A 6 -5.85 -0.36 1.36
N SER A 7 -5.29 0.24 2.42
CA SER A 7 -5.41 1.68 2.67
C SER A 7 -4.82 2.49 1.51
N LEU A 8 -3.61 2.17 1.04
CA LEU A 8 -3.02 2.84 -0.13
C LEU A 8 -3.83 2.63 -1.42
N VAL A 9 -4.37 1.43 -1.64
CA VAL A 9 -5.28 1.15 -2.76
C VAL A 9 -6.49 2.07 -2.68
N ARG A 10 -7.19 2.09 -1.54
CA ARG A 10 -8.39 2.91 -1.34
C ARG A 10 -8.14 4.39 -1.61
N PHE A 11 -7.07 4.95 -1.04
CA PHE A 11 -6.77 6.38 -1.20
C PHE A 11 -6.23 6.73 -2.59
N SER A 12 -5.84 5.75 -3.40
CA SER A 12 -5.56 5.96 -4.82
C SER A 12 -6.82 6.25 -5.67
N TYR A 13 -8.01 5.96 -5.15
CA TYR A 13 -9.30 6.18 -5.81
C TYR A 13 -10.16 7.26 -5.12
N SER A 14 -9.57 8.07 -4.24
CA SER A 14 -10.29 9.19 -3.63
C SER A 14 -10.43 10.37 -4.60
N ASP A 15 -11.21 11.38 -4.22
CA ASP A 15 -11.40 12.60 -5.01
C ASP A 15 -10.09 13.42 -5.14
N GLN A 16 -9.18 13.29 -4.18
CA GLN A 16 -7.89 13.99 -4.14
C GLN A 16 -6.75 13.02 -3.80
N PRO A 17 -6.42 12.08 -4.71
CA PRO A 17 -5.64 10.92 -4.34
C PRO A 17 -4.20 11.26 -3.95
N TYR A 18 -3.57 12.27 -4.58
CA TYR A 18 -2.22 12.71 -4.16
C TYR A 18 -2.20 13.29 -2.74
N VAL A 19 -3.20 14.10 -2.38
CA VAL A 19 -3.29 14.69 -1.02
C VAL A 19 -3.52 13.59 0.00
N ASP A 20 -4.43 12.68 -0.29
CA ASP A 20 -4.78 11.60 0.62
C ASP A 20 -3.65 10.57 0.77
N LEU A 21 -2.96 10.21 -0.31
CA LEU A 21 -1.78 9.35 -0.26
C LEU A 21 -0.62 10.02 0.47
N ALA A 22 -0.40 11.33 0.31
CA ALA A 22 0.58 12.07 1.10
C ALA A 22 0.27 12.00 2.60
N ASN A 23 -1.01 12.04 2.99
CA ASN A 23 -1.45 11.82 4.38
C ASN A 23 -1.25 10.37 4.85
N LYS A 24 -0.99 9.42 3.94
CA LYS A 24 -0.67 8.01 4.22
C LYS A 24 0.79 7.64 4.03
N ILE A 25 1.70 8.62 3.92
CA ILE A 25 3.13 8.37 3.69
C ILE A 25 3.75 7.37 4.68
N ARG A 26 3.29 7.40 5.94
CA ARG A 26 3.72 6.46 6.98
C ARG A 26 3.44 4.99 6.63
N HIS A 27 2.37 4.70 5.88
CA HIS A 27 2.08 3.33 5.47
C HIS A 27 3.15 2.77 4.54
N ILE A 28 3.69 3.59 3.64
CA ILE A 28 4.77 3.20 2.72
C ILE A 28 6.04 2.89 3.51
N TYR A 29 6.40 3.78 4.44
CA TYR A 29 7.50 3.58 5.38
C TYR A 29 7.32 2.31 6.23
N ASP A 30 6.14 2.11 6.82
CA ASP A 30 5.86 0.95 7.67
C ASP A 30 5.96 -0.35 6.86
N ILE A 31 5.45 -0.39 5.61
CA ILE A 31 5.57 -1.56 4.74
C ILE A 31 7.03 -1.87 4.45
N HIS A 32 7.84 -0.85 4.17
CA HIS A 32 9.28 -1.01 3.95
C HIS A 32 9.97 -1.67 5.15
N LEU A 33 9.80 -1.10 6.34
CA LEU A 33 10.39 -1.68 7.56
C LEU A 33 9.85 -3.07 7.88
N MET A 34 8.55 -3.31 7.65
CA MET A 34 7.96 -4.63 7.83
C MET A 34 8.63 -5.67 6.92
N LEU A 35 8.99 -5.32 5.69
CA LEU A 35 9.65 -6.23 4.74
C LEU A 35 11.13 -6.50 5.05
N GLU A 36 11.76 -5.73 5.94
CA GLU A 36 13.09 -6.05 6.47
C GLU A 36 13.05 -7.21 7.46
N ASN A 37 11.90 -7.45 8.10
CA ASN A 37 11.71 -8.61 8.96
C ASN A 37 11.56 -9.89 8.13
N LYS A 38 12.41 -10.90 8.40
CA LYS A 38 12.45 -12.16 7.65
C LYS A 38 11.14 -12.94 7.66
N GLU A 39 10.45 -12.98 8.80
CA GLU A 39 9.18 -13.71 8.91
C GLU A 39 8.09 -13.04 8.08
N VAL A 40 8.03 -11.70 8.14
CA VAL A 40 7.08 -10.92 7.34
C VAL A 40 7.41 -10.99 5.85
N ALA A 41 8.69 -10.94 5.47
CA ALA A 41 9.11 -11.13 4.08
C ALA A 41 8.76 -12.54 3.56
N THR A 42 8.87 -13.56 4.42
CA THR A 42 8.49 -14.94 4.10
C THR A 42 6.99 -15.05 3.89
N PHE A 43 6.19 -14.50 4.81
CA PHE A 43 4.73 -14.38 4.66
C PHE A 43 4.35 -13.63 3.37
N PHE A 44 4.99 -12.50 3.10
CA PHE A 44 4.71 -11.71 1.91
C PHE A 44 4.96 -12.48 0.60
N ALA A 45 5.94 -13.39 0.59
CA ALA A 45 6.26 -14.23 -0.56
C ALA A 45 5.40 -15.50 -0.68
N SER A 46 4.57 -15.80 0.33
CA SER A 46 3.80 -17.05 0.39
C SER A 46 2.34 -16.87 -0.06
N SER A 47 1.61 -17.97 -0.20
CA SER A 47 0.19 -17.95 -0.59
C SER A 47 -0.72 -17.40 0.52
N GLU A 48 -0.27 -17.48 1.77
CA GLU A 48 -0.98 -16.90 2.92
C GLU A 48 -1.13 -15.37 2.79
N PHE A 49 -0.22 -14.70 2.07
CA PHE A 49 -0.40 -13.29 1.72
C PHE A 49 -1.62 -13.07 0.84
N ASP A 50 -1.84 -13.92 -0.18
CA ASP A 50 -2.97 -13.81 -1.10
C ASP A 50 -4.29 -13.98 -0.35
N GLU A 51 -4.37 -15.04 0.46
CA GLU A 51 -5.53 -15.31 1.31
C GLU A 51 -5.83 -14.15 2.26
N MET A 52 -4.80 -13.62 2.91
CA MET A 52 -4.94 -12.50 3.84
C MET A 52 -5.33 -11.20 3.11
N LEU A 53 -4.77 -10.93 1.93
CA LEU A 53 -5.10 -9.74 1.16
C LEU A 53 -6.56 -9.77 0.71
N VAL A 54 -7.03 -10.90 0.17
CA VAL A 54 -8.44 -11.09 -0.21
C VAL A 54 -9.34 -10.98 1.01
N LYS A 55 -8.96 -11.58 2.14
CA LYS A 55 -9.73 -11.47 3.39
C LYS A 55 -9.90 -10.02 3.84
N VAL A 56 -8.81 -9.24 3.88
CA VAL A 56 -8.86 -7.82 4.24
C VAL A 56 -9.74 -7.04 3.27
N GLY A 57 -9.66 -7.31 1.97
CA GLY A 57 -10.55 -6.71 0.97
C GLY A 57 -12.02 -7.04 1.21
N SER A 58 -12.35 -8.29 1.51
CA SER A 58 -13.71 -8.70 1.85
C SER A 58 -14.23 -8.03 3.13
N ASP A 59 -13.36 -7.89 4.15
CA ASP A 59 -13.70 -7.18 5.39
C ASP A 59 -13.95 -5.68 5.12
N ASP A 60 -13.21 -5.07 4.19
CA ASP A 60 -13.43 -3.70 3.74
C ASP A 60 -14.77 -3.55 2.98
N VAL A 61 -15.19 -4.53 2.16
CA VAL A 61 -16.52 -4.53 1.50
C VAL A 61 -17.64 -4.43 2.53
N LEU A 62 -17.56 -5.23 3.60
CA LEU A 62 -18.55 -5.25 4.68
C LEU A 62 -18.54 -3.96 5.50
N SER A 63 -17.35 -3.40 5.72
CA SER A 63 -17.15 -2.19 6.52
C SER A 63 -17.60 -0.93 5.80
N PHE A 64 -17.39 -0.84 4.49
CA PHE A 64 -17.78 0.29 3.64
C PHE A 64 -19.08 0.00 2.89
N LYS A 65 -20.21 0.11 3.60
CA LYS A 65 -21.56 -0.07 3.03
C LYS A 65 -21.85 0.86 1.83
N ASN A 66 -21.20 2.01 1.78
CA ASN A 66 -21.18 2.95 0.66
C ASN A 66 -19.72 3.25 0.30
N ASN A 67 -19.43 3.54 -0.97
CA ASN A 67 -18.08 3.86 -1.48
C ASN A 67 -17.06 2.69 -1.42
N ASN A 68 -17.50 1.49 -1.82
CA ASN A 68 -16.66 0.29 -1.97
C ASN A 68 -16.38 -0.07 -3.44
N GLU A 69 -16.76 0.78 -4.40
CA GLU A 69 -16.59 0.50 -5.84
C GLU A 69 -15.12 0.26 -6.23
N TRP A 70 -14.19 0.92 -5.54
CA TRP A 70 -12.75 0.72 -5.72
C TRP A 70 -12.28 -0.71 -5.43
N LEU A 71 -13.01 -1.47 -4.60
CA LEU A 71 -12.70 -2.89 -4.30
C LEU A 71 -13.02 -3.83 -5.48
N LYS A 72 -13.82 -3.38 -6.46
CA LYS A 72 -14.06 -4.13 -7.70
C LYS A 72 -12.87 -4.06 -8.66
N ILE A 73 -11.98 -3.10 -8.44
CA ILE A 73 -10.78 -2.90 -9.24
C ILE A 73 -9.64 -3.69 -8.59
N HIS A 74 -8.86 -4.38 -9.40
CA HIS A 74 -7.73 -5.15 -8.92
C HIS A 74 -6.72 -4.21 -8.19
N PRO A 75 -6.22 -4.55 -6.99
CA PRO A 75 -5.34 -3.68 -6.18
C PRO A 75 -4.12 -3.13 -6.93
N LYS A 76 -3.52 -3.94 -7.82
CA LYS A 76 -2.42 -3.53 -8.71
C LYS A 76 -2.73 -2.29 -9.56
N GLU A 77 -3.98 -2.07 -9.92
CA GLU A 77 -4.41 -0.95 -10.77
C GLU A 77 -4.54 0.37 -9.99
N ALA A 78 -4.30 0.36 -8.68
CA ALA A 78 -4.22 1.60 -7.91
C ALA A 78 -3.04 2.45 -8.39
N MET A 79 -3.21 3.77 -8.51
CA MET A 79 -2.21 4.66 -9.11
C MET A 79 -0.81 4.52 -8.48
N ILE A 80 -0.75 4.31 -7.16
CA ILE A 80 0.50 4.12 -6.41
C ILE A 80 1.26 2.84 -6.79
N PHE A 81 0.59 1.88 -7.41
CA PHE A 81 1.16 0.61 -7.86
C PHE A 81 1.27 0.49 -9.39
N ILE A 82 0.51 1.29 -10.16
CA ILE A 82 0.70 1.43 -11.61
C ILE A 82 1.97 2.21 -11.91
N ASP A 83 2.18 3.33 -11.23
CA ASP A 83 3.34 4.21 -11.42
C ASP A 83 3.90 4.67 -10.06
N PRO A 84 4.65 3.79 -9.36
CA PRO A 84 5.17 4.09 -8.04
C PRO A 84 6.09 5.31 -7.99
N GLU A 85 6.96 5.48 -8.99
CA GLU A 85 7.95 6.56 -9.02
C GLU A 85 7.27 7.93 -9.18
N SER A 86 6.41 8.07 -10.19
CA SER A 86 5.66 9.32 -10.43
C SER A 86 4.72 9.64 -9.27
N THR A 87 4.04 8.63 -8.72
CA THR A 87 3.17 8.83 -7.56
C THR A 87 3.98 9.27 -6.34
N TRP A 88 5.13 8.65 -6.07
CA TRP A 88 6.01 9.06 -4.98
C TRP A 88 6.47 10.52 -5.13
N ASP A 89 6.89 10.92 -6.33
CA ASP A 89 7.33 12.29 -6.61
C ASP A 89 6.27 13.33 -6.22
N ALA A 90 5.00 13.02 -6.49
CA ALA A 90 3.86 13.87 -6.17
C ALA A 90 3.51 13.94 -4.66
N ILE A 91 3.83 12.89 -3.88
CA ILE A 91 3.36 12.76 -2.48
C ILE A 91 4.47 12.85 -1.42
N LYS A 92 5.75 12.90 -1.80
CA LYS A 92 6.91 12.84 -0.88
C LYS A 92 7.08 14.01 0.09
N THR A 93 6.34 15.11 -0.08
CA THR A 93 6.53 16.33 0.73
C THR A 93 6.44 16.06 2.24
N PRO A 94 5.42 15.36 2.78
CA PRO A 94 5.38 15.05 4.21
C PRO A 94 6.53 14.14 4.65
N TYR A 95 7.02 13.23 3.79
CA TYR A 95 8.17 12.37 4.09
C TYR A 95 9.42 13.18 4.42
N ARG A 96 9.69 14.23 3.63
CA ARG A 96 10.86 15.09 3.76
C ARG A 96 10.74 16.14 4.87
N THR A 97 9.52 16.34 5.40
CA THR A 97 9.20 17.41 6.34
C THR A 97 8.65 16.81 7.64
N THR A 98 7.33 16.84 7.83
CA THR A 98 6.67 16.53 9.10
C THR A 98 6.84 15.08 9.54
N PHE A 99 6.95 14.13 8.62
CA PHE A 99 7.10 12.72 8.97
C PHE A 99 8.53 12.38 9.43
N ARG A 100 9.56 12.96 8.80
CA ARG A 100 10.96 12.73 9.18
C ARG A 100 11.20 13.04 10.66
N ASP A 101 10.60 14.10 11.17
CA ASP A 101 10.73 14.51 12.58
C ASP A 101 10.12 13.52 13.57
N LEU A 102 9.27 12.59 13.11
CA LEU A 102 8.63 11.55 13.93
C LEU A 102 9.40 10.22 13.94
N VAL A 103 10.46 10.10 13.14
CA VAL A 103 11.24 8.86 13.02
C VAL A 103 12.36 8.85 14.05
N THR A 104 12.38 7.81 14.89
CA THR A 104 13.38 7.64 15.98
C THR A 104 14.58 6.79 15.57
N GLY A 105 14.70 6.43 14.28
CA GLY A 105 15.76 5.59 13.74
C GLY A 105 16.29 6.13 12.42
N GLU A 106 16.96 5.29 11.64
CA GLU A 106 17.39 5.66 10.30
C GLU A 106 16.17 5.85 9.41
N LEU A 107 16.13 6.98 8.71
CA LEU A 107 15.11 7.26 7.71
C LEU A 107 15.54 6.58 6.40
N PRO A 108 14.76 5.63 5.86
CA PRO A 108 15.07 4.99 4.58
C PRO A 108 15.27 6.00 3.45
N SER A 109 16.02 5.60 2.43
CA SER A 109 16.10 6.40 1.22
C SER A 109 14.77 6.36 0.46
N GLU A 110 14.45 7.45 -0.25
CA GLU A 110 13.26 7.50 -1.10
C GLU A 110 13.28 6.42 -2.19
N GLU A 111 14.45 6.15 -2.76
CA GLU A 111 14.67 5.08 -3.74
C GLU A 111 14.28 3.71 -3.17
N SER A 112 14.67 3.41 -1.92
CA SER A 112 14.30 2.17 -1.25
C SER A 112 12.78 2.03 -1.02
N LEU A 113 12.08 3.15 -0.79
CA LEU A 113 10.63 3.18 -0.67
C LEU A 113 9.94 2.97 -2.02
N ILE A 114 10.45 3.55 -3.10
CA ILE A 114 9.95 3.33 -4.46
C ILE A 114 10.12 1.86 -4.84
N ILE A 115 11.31 1.28 -4.65
CA ILE A 115 11.58 -0.16 -4.87
C ILE A 115 10.62 -1.03 -4.06
N THR A 116 10.27 -0.59 -2.84
CA THR A 116 9.29 -1.30 -2.02
C THR A 116 7.89 -1.26 -2.64
N LEU A 117 7.45 -0.11 -3.13
CA LEU A 117 6.17 0.02 -3.83
C LEU A 117 6.12 -0.84 -5.09
N GLU A 118 7.20 -0.86 -5.88
CA GLU A 118 7.33 -1.73 -7.06
C GLU A 118 7.26 -3.21 -6.70
N LYS A 119 7.94 -3.62 -5.62
CA LYS A 119 7.88 -4.99 -5.10
C LYS A 119 6.46 -5.36 -4.67
N VAL A 120 5.74 -4.44 -4.02
CA VAL A 120 4.31 -4.63 -3.69
C VAL A 120 3.46 -4.71 -4.95
N ALA A 121 3.64 -3.82 -5.92
CA ALA A 121 2.91 -3.85 -7.18
C ALA A 121 3.11 -5.18 -7.94
N SER A 122 4.35 -5.68 -8.00
CA SER A 122 4.66 -6.99 -8.58
C SER A 122 3.98 -8.12 -7.81
N ARG A 123 3.99 -8.07 -6.47
CA ARG A 123 3.36 -9.11 -5.63
C ARG A 123 1.85 -9.12 -5.80
N LEU A 124 1.21 -7.95 -5.83
CA LEU A 124 -0.22 -7.78 -6.08
C LEU A 124 -0.59 -8.35 -7.46
N GLY A 125 0.22 -8.10 -8.48
CA GLY A 125 -0.04 -8.62 -9.82
C GLY A 125 0.03 -10.13 -9.98
N ALA A 126 0.55 -10.85 -8.98
CA ALA A 126 0.55 -12.31 -8.93
C ALA A 126 -0.62 -12.88 -8.09
N THR A 127 -1.37 -12.03 -7.41
CA THR A 127 -2.53 -12.41 -6.59
C THR A 127 -3.79 -12.47 -7.46
N ASP A 128 -4.61 -13.50 -7.28
CA ASP A 128 -5.96 -13.52 -7.87
C ASP A 128 -6.92 -12.69 -7.01
N TRP A 129 -7.47 -11.61 -7.58
CA TRP A 129 -8.37 -10.71 -6.87
C TRP A 129 -9.83 -11.11 -7.07
N ALA A 130 -10.29 -12.05 -6.25
CA ALA A 130 -11.67 -12.50 -6.20
C ALA A 130 -12.25 -12.28 -4.80
N LEU A 131 -12.91 -11.14 -4.59
CA LEU A 131 -13.61 -10.88 -3.34
C LEU A 131 -14.90 -11.70 -3.27
N SER A 132 -15.07 -12.41 -2.15
CA SER A 132 -16.33 -13.09 -1.83
C SER A 132 -17.44 -12.05 -1.65
N LYS A 133 -18.60 -12.28 -2.27
CA LYS A 133 -19.82 -11.49 -2.06
C LYS A 133 -20.40 -11.68 -0.67
#